data_AF-A0A3P8V8H2-F1
#
_entry.id   AF-A0A3P8V8H2-F1
#
_cell.length_a   1.000
_cell.length_b   1.000
_cell.length_c   1.000
_cell.angle_alpha   90.00
_cell.angle_beta   90.00
_cell.angle_gamma   90.00
#
_symmetry.space_group_name_H-M   'P 1'
#
loop_
_entity.id
_entity.type
_entity.pdbx_description
1 polymer ?
#
loop_
_entity_poly.entity_id
_entity_poly.type
_entity_poly.pdbx_seq_one_letter_code
_entity_poly.pdbx_strand_id
1 'polypeptide(L)'
;MSFFLLANVLFIFVVIFIISAIFVLMNVSGDIRPKIFSFLHRLSWTFSPVLKKKNFFKTDLRLSWEVAEQHCRMLGAHLVSIMTPEEQNVQEILCNYKEYQWTGLNDKTIEDDFRWSDGNPLNWYRGQPDSYFLSGEDCVVMVWHDDGRWSDVPCNYHLSYTCKKGTCGYYNQN
;
A
#
# COMPACT_ATOMS: atom_id res chain seq x y z
N MET A 1 13.20 26.42 6.21
CA MET A 1 11.85 25.90 5.90
C MET A 1 11.26 25.10 7.06
N SER A 2 11.36 25.58 8.33
CA SER A 2 10.97 24.78 9.52
C SER A 2 10.14 25.54 10.57
N PHE A 3 9.82 26.82 10.36
CA PHE A 3 8.99 27.59 11.30
C PHE A 3 7.52 27.72 10.85
N PHE A 4 7.26 27.74 9.55
CA PHE A 4 5.90 27.88 9.01
C PHE A 4 5.02 26.63 9.19
N LEU A 5 5.61 25.43 9.21
CA LEU A 5 4.86 24.18 9.41
C LEU A 5 4.43 24.00 10.87
N LEU A 6 5.29 24.33 11.83
CA LEU A 6 4.98 24.24 13.26
C LEU A 6 3.93 25.26 13.70
N ALA A 7 3.99 26.49 13.16
CA ALA A 7 3.01 27.53 13.44
C ALA A 7 1.60 27.14 12.95
N ASN A 8 1.48 26.50 11.78
CA ASN A 8 0.20 26.04 11.25
C ASN A 8 -0.38 24.85 12.03
N VAL A 9 0.47 23.92 12.47
CA VAL A 9 0.03 22.78 13.29
C VAL A 9 -0.47 23.26 14.66
N LEU A 10 0.24 24.17 15.33
CA LEU A 10 -0.25 24.76 16.58
C LEU A 10 -1.55 25.56 16.37
N PHE A 11 -1.68 26.31 15.28
CA PHE A 11 -2.89 27.06 14.99
C PHE A 11 -4.10 26.13 14.80
N ILE A 12 -3.93 24.99 14.13
CA ILE A 12 -4.98 23.98 13.97
C ILE A 12 -5.35 23.36 15.32
N PHE A 13 -4.39 23.02 16.18
CA PHE A 13 -4.70 22.49 17.51
C PHE A 13 -5.42 23.51 18.40
N VAL A 14 -5.04 24.79 18.34
CA VAL A 14 -5.72 25.86 19.07
C VAL A 14 -7.15 26.08 18.56
N VAL A 15 -7.36 26.03 17.24
CA VAL A 15 -8.70 26.13 16.63
C VAL A 15 -9.56 24.92 16.99
N ILE A 16 -9.02 23.70 17.01
CA ILE A 16 -9.75 22.49 17.44
C ILE A 16 -10.10 22.54 18.93
N PHE A 17 -9.18 23.01 19.79
CA PHE A 17 -9.45 23.19 21.22
C PHE A 17 -10.50 24.27 21.47
N ILE A 18 -10.45 25.39 20.73
CA ILE A 18 -11.46 26.44 20.82
C ILE A 18 -12.84 25.97 20.32
N ILE A 19 -12.90 25.25 19.20
CA ILE A 19 -14.16 24.72 18.65
C ILE A 19 -14.76 23.67 19.58
N SER A 20 -13.94 22.80 20.18
CA SER A 20 -14.42 21.80 21.14
C SER A 20 -14.85 22.44 22.47
N ALA A 21 -14.16 23.47 22.96
CA ALA A 21 -14.56 24.23 24.14
C ALA A 21 -15.86 25.02 23.92
N ILE A 22 -16.05 25.62 22.75
CA ILE A 22 -17.31 26.27 22.35
C ILE A 22 -18.45 25.24 22.31
N PHE A 23 -18.18 24.00 21.88
CA PHE A 23 -19.15 22.90 21.85
C PHE A 23 -19.59 22.42 23.24
N VAL A 24 -18.72 22.52 24.25
CA VAL A 24 -19.04 22.20 25.65
C VAL A 24 -19.88 23.30 26.31
N LEU A 25 -19.69 24.56 25.90
CA LEU A 25 -20.41 25.72 26.44
C LEU A 25 -21.77 25.96 25.78
N MET A 26 -21.98 25.51 24.55
CA MET A 26 -23.27 25.57 23.88
C MET A 26 -24.07 24.30 24.20
N ASN A 27 -25.09 24.42 25.05
CA ASN A 27 -26.08 23.37 25.35
C ASN A 27 -26.93 23.03 24.10
N VAL A 28 -26.31 22.40 23.10
CA VAL A 28 -26.98 21.91 21.90
C VAL A 28 -27.64 20.58 22.26
N SER A 29 -28.96 20.57 22.17
CA SER A 29 -29.83 19.41 22.41
C SER A 29 -29.35 18.15 21.67
N GLY A 30 -29.59 17.00 22.29
CA GLY A 30 -28.89 15.73 22.10
C GLY A 30 -28.90 15.05 20.72
N ASP A 31 -29.36 15.71 19.65
CA ASP A 31 -29.51 15.10 18.31
C ASP A 31 -28.45 15.52 17.27
N ILE A 32 -27.64 16.53 17.55
CA ILE A 32 -26.65 17.06 16.57
C ILE A 32 -25.22 16.60 16.87
N ARG A 33 -24.94 16.20 18.13
CA ARG A 33 -23.65 15.66 18.58
C ARG A 33 -23.10 14.51 17.71
N PRO A 34 -23.87 13.46 17.37
CA PRO A 34 -23.34 12.35 16.57
C PRO A 34 -23.07 12.73 15.11
N LYS A 35 -23.83 13.70 14.55
CA LYS A 35 -23.66 14.14 13.16
C LYS A 35 -22.40 14.99 12.97
N ILE A 36 -22.10 15.87 13.93
CA ILE A 36 -20.89 16.70 13.89
C ILE A 36 -19.65 15.88 14.23
N PHE A 37 -19.74 14.92 15.16
CA PHE A 37 -18.66 13.97 15.39
C PHE A 37 -18.35 13.13 14.15
N SER A 38 -19.40 12.63 13.46
CA SER A 38 -19.25 11.93 12.18
C SER A 38 -18.63 12.82 11.08
N PHE A 39 -19.03 14.08 11.00
CA PHE A 39 -18.51 15.04 10.02
C PHE A 39 -17.04 15.42 10.28
N LEU A 40 -16.67 15.69 11.55
CA LEU A 40 -15.29 16.03 11.93
C LEU A 40 -14.36 14.81 11.87
N HIS A 41 -14.85 13.61 12.22
CA HIS A 41 -14.13 12.36 11.97
C HIS A 41 -13.97 12.11 10.46
N ARG A 42 -15.00 12.37 9.64
CA ARG A 42 -14.89 12.26 8.18
C ARG A 42 -13.88 13.25 7.60
N LEU A 43 -13.74 14.46 8.18
CA LEU A 43 -12.74 15.47 7.79
C LEU A 43 -11.32 15.11 8.23
N SER A 44 -11.12 14.49 9.40
CA SER A 44 -9.80 14.00 9.82
C SER A 44 -9.32 12.83 8.96
N TRP A 45 -10.24 11.97 8.50
CA TRP A 45 -9.95 10.86 7.58
C TRP A 45 -9.71 11.28 6.12
N THR A 46 -10.00 12.52 5.73
CA THR A 46 -9.72 13.06 4.39
C THR A 46 -8.33 13.66 4.22
N PHE A 47 -7.56 13.85 5.32
CA PHE A 47 -6.29 14.56 5.31
C PHE A 47 -5.06 13.72 5.67
N SER A 48 -5.13 12.39 5.58
CA SER A 48 -3.91 11.56 5.55
C SER A 48 -3.48 11.34 4.09
N PRO A 49 -2.39 11.96 3.59
CA PRO A 49 -2.00 11.88 2.18
C PRO A 49 -1.28 10.57 1.85
N VAL A 50 -1.05 9.69 2.83
CA VAL A 50 -0.26 8.47 2.67
C VAL A 50 -1.21 7.28 2.60
N LEU A 51 -1.49 6.83 1.37
CA LEU A 51 -2.21 5.59 1.00
C LEU A 51 -3.56 5.33 1.70
N LYS A 52 -4.60 6.02 1.24
CA LYS A 52 -5.90 5.37 0.99
C LYS A 52 -6.08 5.09 -0.50
N LYS A 53 -5.11 4.43 -1.15
CA LYS A 53 -5.47 3.68 -2.35
C LYS A 53 -6.30 2.49 -1.88
N LYS A 54 -7.61 2.54 -2.11
CA LYS A 54 -8.64 1.70 -1.47
C LYS A 54 -8.40 0.17 -1.52
N ASN A 55 -7.43 -0.30 -2.30
CA ASN A 55 -7.21 -1.71 -2.56
C ASN A 55 -5.82 -2.23 -2.11
N PHE A 56 -4.90 -1.38 -1.66
CA PHE A 56 -3.57 -1.81 -1.21
C PHE A 56 -3.52 -1.76 0.31
N PHE A 57 -2.95 -2.79 0.93
CA PHE A 57 -2.76 -2.84 2.38
C PHE A 57 -1.41 -3.49 2.70
N LYS A 58 -0.55 -2.71 3.35
CA LYS A 58 0.70 -3.20 3.91
C LYS A 58 0.40 -4.02 5.16
N THR A 59 1.15 -5.10 5.35
CA THR A 59 1.20 -5.85 6.60
C THR A 59 2.51 -5.60 7.33
N ASP A 60 2.48 -5.71 8.66
CA ASP A 60 3.69 -5.64 9.49
C ASP A 60 4.30 -7.04 9.72
N LEU A 61 3.69 -8.09 9.17
CA LEU A 61 4.22 -9.45 9.20
C LEU A 61 5.38 -9.61 8.23
N ARG A 62 6.32 -10.50 8.57
CA ARG A 62 7.43 -10.90 7.72
C ARG A 62 7.37 -12.39 7.47
N LEU A 63 7.07 -12.79 6.24
CA LEU A 63 6.77 -14.18 5.89
C LEU A 63 7.53 -14.58 4.62
N SER A 64 7.67 -15.89 4.39
CA SER A 64 8.08 -16.42 3.09
C SER A 64 7.05 -16.09 2.03
N TRP A 65 7.48 -16.03 0.76
CA TRP A 65 6.62 -15.58 -0.33
C TRP A 65 5.31 -16.37 -0.42
N GLU A 66 5.38 -17.70 -0.29
CA GLU A 66 4.21 -18.59 -0.35
C GLU A 66 3.21 -18.29 0.76
N VAL A 67 3.71 -18.09 1.99
CA VAL A 67 2.87 -17.83 3.16
C VAL A 67 2.30 -16.41 3.11
N ALA A 68 3.07 -15.45 2.59
CA ALA A 68 2.62 -14.08 2.35
C ALA A 68 1.48 -14.02 1.31
N GLU A 69 1.62 -14.74 0.20
CA GLU A 69 0.57 -14.87 -0.82
C GLU A 69 -0.68 -15.54 -0.24
N GLN A 70 -0.53 -16.64 0.50
CA GLN A 70 -1.64 -17.30 1.16
C GLN A 70 -2.35 -16.36 2.15
N HIS A 71 -1.59 -15.56 2.90
CA HIS A 71 -2.14 -14.54 3.79
C HIS A 71 -2.95 -13.47 3.04
N CYS A 72 -2.46 -12.96 1.91
CA CYS A 72 -3.23 -12.05 1.07
C CYS A 72 -4.51 -12.71 0.54
N ARG A 73 -4.45 -13.97 0.09
CA ARG A 73 -5.61 -14.75 -0.38
C ARG A 73 -6.69 -14.90 0.68
N MET A 74 -6.32 -15.19 1.93
CA MET A 74 -7.26 -15.26 3.06
C MET A 74 -8.00 -13.93 3.30
N LEU A 75 -7.41 -12.80 2.89
CA LEU A 75 -8.00 -11.47 3.00
C LEU A 75 -8.78 -11.04 1.74
N GLY A 76 -8.97 -11.96 0.79
CA GLY A 76 -9.63 -11.70 -0.49
C GLY A 76 -8.78 -10.81 -1.40
N ALA A 77 -7.47 -11.00 -1.39
CA ALA A 77 -6.48 -10.23 -2.14
C ALA A 77 -5.37 -11.16 -2.68
N HIS A 78 -4.40 -10.57 -3.36
CA HIS A 78 -3.14 -11.23 -3.72
C HIS A 78 -1.97 -10.37 -3.28
N LEU A 79 -0.74 -10.89 -3.30
CA LEU A 79 0.45 -10.04 -3.29
C LEU A 79 0.36 -9.00 -4.41
N VAL A 80 0.93 -7.84 -4.18
CA VAL A 80 0.76 -6.69 -5.07
C VAL A 80 1.27 -6.98 -6.48
N SER A 81 0.40 -6.76 -7.48
CA SER A 81 0.77 -6.58 -8.88
C SER A 81 0.90 -5.09 -9.21
N ILE A 82 1.85 -4.76 -10.08
CA ILE A 82 2.11 -3.39 -10.54
C ILE A 82 1.84 -3.35 -12.04
N MET A 83 0.69 -2.78 -12.39
CA MET A 83 0.11 -2.90 -13.74
C MET A 83 0.07 -1.59 -14.51
N THR A 84 0.13 -0.45 -13.82
CA THR A 84 0.05 0.87 -14.44
C THR A 84 1.16 1.81 -13.95
N PRO A 85 1.54 2.82 -14.73
CA PRO A 85 2.48 3.85 -14.28
C PRO A 85 2.01 4.57 -13.00
N GLU A 86 0.70 4.72 -12.78
CA GLU A 86 0.17 5.30 -11.54
C GLU A 86 0.32 4.35 -10.35
N GLU A 87 0.31 3.03 -10.57
CA GLU A 87 0.67 2.03 -9.57
C GLU A 87 2.17 2.04 -9.28
N GLN A 88 3.01 2.45 -10.24
CA GLN A 88 4.41 2.73 -9.98
C GLN A 88 4.59 3.85 -8.95
N ASN A 89 3.70 4.85 -8.87
CA ASN A 89 3.78 5.82 -7.77
C ASN A 89 3.43 5.20 -6.40
N VAL A 90 2.80 4.01 -6.35
CA VAL A 90 2.68 3.25 -5.09
C VAL A 90 4.03 2.72 -4.65
N GLN A 91 4.92 2.40 -5.59
CA GLN A 91 6.32 2.09 -5.29
C GLN A 91 6.95 3.22 -4.49
N GLU A 92 6.75 4.47 -4.85
CA GLU A 92 7.27 5.62 -4.08
C GLU A 92 6.76 5.60 -2.63
N ILE A 93 5.50 5.19 -2.42
CA ILE A 93 4.92 5.10 -1.09
C ILE A 93 5.37 3.83 -0.34
N LEU A 94 5.61 2.72 -1.06
CA LEU A 94 6.20 1.50 -0.48
C LEU A 94 7.69 1.68 -0.16
N CYS A 95 8.42 2.47 -0.95
CA CYS A 95 9.82 2.83 -0.75
C CYS A 95 10.01 3.70 0.49
N ASN A 96 9.02 4.50 0.88
CA ASN A 96 9.06 5.27 2.13
C ASN A 96 9.22 4.37 3.38
N TYR A 97 8.89 3.07 3.28
CA TYR A 97 9.09 2.14 4.39
C TYR A 97 10.56 1.71 4.55
N LYS A 98 11.46 2.01 3.59
CA LYS A 98 12.88 1.62 3.62
C LYS A 98 13.12 0.13 3.88
N GLU A 99 12.25 -0.71 3.32
CA GLU A 99 12.28 -2.17 3.46
C GLU A 99 12.14 -2.84 2.10
N TYR A 100 12.76 -4.02 1.95
CA TYR A 100 12.44 -4.92 0.84
C TYR A 100 11.03 -5.47 1.02
N GLN A 101 10.24 -5.47 -0.05
CA GLN A 101 8.86 -5.96 0.01
C GLN A 101 8.58 -7.01 -1.04
N TRP A 102 7.88 -8.09 -0.66
CA TRP A 102 7.38 -9.05 -1.63
C TRP A 102 6.37 -8.41 -2.59
N THR A 103 6.51 -8.78 -3.86
CA THR A 103 5.52 -8.56 -4.91
C THR A 103 4.88 -9.88 -5.31
N GLY A 104 3.80 -9.84 -6.08
CA GLY A 104 3.21 -11.07 -6.64
C GLY A 104 3.97 -11.67 -7.82
N LEU A 105 5.06 -11.04 -8.28
CA LEU A 105 5.82 -11.48 -9.45
C LEU A 105 6.73 -12.64 -9.07
N ASN A 106 6.70 -13.71 -9.87
CA ASN A 106 7.44 -14.95 -9.61
C ASN A 106 7.52 -15.79 -10.90
N ASP A 107 8.52 -16.66 -11.00
CA ASP A 107 8.71 -17.63 -12.08
C ASP A 107 8.87 -19.08 -11.55
N LYS A 108 8.43 -19.32 -10.31
CA LYS A 108 8.43 -20.60 -9.57
C LYS A 108 7.98 -21.85 -10.32
N THR A 109 7.21 -21.69 -11.39
CA THR A 109 6.67 -22.81 -12.19
C THR A 109 7.57 -23.16 -13.36
N ILE A 110 8.12 -22.15 -14.03
CA ILE A 110 8.95 -22.26 -15.23
C ILE A 110 9.96 -21.13 -15.13
N GLU A 111 11.24 -21.47 -14.99
CA GLU A 111 12.36 -20.50 -15.00
C GLU A 111 12.23 -19.55 -16.19
N ASP A 112 12.50 -18.25 -15.96
CA ASP A 112 12.41 -17.17 -16.95
C ASP A 112 10.98 -16.82 -17.43
N ASP A 113 9.93 -17.48 -16.93
CA ASP A 113 8.51 -17.20 -17.24
C ASP A 113 7.81 -16.53 -16.05
N PHE A 114 8.19 -15.27 -15.80
CA PHE A 114 7.63 -14.46 -14.73
C PHE A 114 6.13 -14.18 -14.93
N ARG A 115 5.37 -14.38 -13.86
CA ARG A 115 3.92 -14.17 -13.81
C ARG A 115 3.48 -13.56 -12.49
N TRP A 116 2.40 -12.77 -12.53
CA TRP A 116 1.76 -12.30 -11.32
C TRP A 116 0.92 -13.41 -10.67
N SER A 117 0.99 -13.54 -9.34
CA SER A 117 0.20 -14.51 -8.57
C SER A 117 -1.31 -14.27 -8.62
N ASP A 118 -1.74 -13.07 -9.04
CA ASP A 118 -3.14 -12.68 -9.25
C ASP A 118 -3.65 -12.93 -10.69
N GLY A 119 -2.79 -13.46 -11.56
CA GLY A 119 -3.13 -13.79 -12.95
C GLY A 119 -3.17 -12.59 -13.90
N ASN A 120 -2.81 -11.38 -13.46
CA ASN A 120 -2.72 -10.24 -14.35
C ASN A 120 -1.59 -10.42 -15.38
N PRO A 121 -1.73 -9.86 -16.60
CA PRO A 121 -0.68 -9.94 -17.61
C PRO A 121 0.56 -9.18 -17.17
N LEU A 122 1.75 -9.73 -17.43
CA LEU A 122 2.99 -9.03 -17.13
C LEU A 122 3.28 -7.99 -18.22
N ASN A 123 3.19 -6.71 -17.86
CA ASN A 123 3.70 -5.61 -18.68
C ASN A 123 5.05 -5.18 -18.11
N TRP A 124 6.14 -5.73 -18.68
CA TRP A 124 7.48 -5.33 -18.31
C TRP A 124 7.69 -3.82 -18.49
N TYR A 125 8.32 -3.19 -17.50
CA TYR A 125 8.79 -1.82 -17.65
C TYR A 125 9.96 -1.76 -18.65
N ARG A 126 10.17 -0.59 -19.26
CA ARG A 126 11.29 -0.38 -20.17
C ARG A 126 12.62 -0.50 -19.42
N GLY A 127 13.42 -1.51 -19.76
CA GLY A 127 14.71 -1.78 -19.09
C GLY A 127 14.62 -2.81 -17.97
N GLN A 128 13.53 -3.58 -17.91
CA GLN A 128 13.37 -4.75 -17.04
C GLN A 128 12.83 -5.93 -17.88
N PRO A 129 13.20 -7.18 -17.56
CA PRO A 129 14.19 -7.57 -16.54
C PRO A 129 15.62 -7.18 -16.95
N ASP A 130 16.44 -6.69 -16.03
CA ASP A 130 17.89 -6.60 -16.22
C ASP A 130 18.56 -7.90 -15.75
N SER A 131 19.39 -8.47 -16.61
CA SER A 131 19.93 -9.81 -16.50
C SER A 131 20.96 -9.95 -15.37
N TYR A 132 20.50 -10.19 -14.14
CA TYR A 132 21.35 -10.57 -13.01
C TYR A 132 21.37 -12.10 -12.74
N PHE A 133 20.48 -12.84 -13.39
CA PHE A 133 20.01 -14.19 -13.02
C PHE A 133 21.12 -15.24 -12.84
N LEU A 134 21.36 -15.57 -11.58
CA LEU A 134 21.95 -16.84 -11.16
C LEU A 134 20.76 -17.74 -10.75
N SER A 135 20.68 -18.92 -11.34
CA SER A 135 19.62 -19.91 -11.10
C SER A 135 19.26 -20.10 -9.62
N GLY A 136 17.95 -20.11 -9.30
CA GLY A 136 17.41 -20.52 -7.99
C GLY A 136 16.76 -19.42 -7.14
N GLU A 137 16.49 -18.25 -7.72
CA GLU A 137 15.83 -17.11 -7.07
C GLU A 137 14.46 -16.84 -7.73
N ASP A 138 13.39 -17.53 -7.30
CA ASP A 138 12.14 -17.52 -8.08
C ASP A 138 11.10 -16.42 -7.70
N CYS A 139 11.43 -15.55 -6.74
CA CYS A 139 10.46 -14.63 -6.12
C CYS A 139 10.94 -13.18 -6.12
N VAL A 140 10.07 -12.27 -6.56
CA VAL A 140 10.47 -10.88 -6.79
C VAL A 140 10.13 -9.96 -5.63
N VAL A 141 11.13 -9.18 -5.21
CA VAL A 141 11.01 -8.09 -4.26
C VAL A 141 11.13 -6.73 -4.91
N MET A 142 10.53 -5.74 -4.27
CA MET A 142 10.80 -4.33 -4.49
C MET A 142 11.98 -3.88 -3.61
N VAL A 143 12.99 -3.25 -4.23
CA VAL A 143 14.23 -2.81 -3.57
C VAL A 143 14.18 -1.31 -3.26
N TRP A 144 13.98 -0.97 -1.98
CA TRP A 144 13.73 0.42 -1.56
C TRP A 144 14.85 1.42 -1.86
N HIS A 145 16.13 0.99 -1.88
CA HIS A 145 17.29 1.87 -2.05
C HIS A 145 17.76 1.97 -3.51
N ASP A 146 17.12 1.21 -4.42
CA ASP A 146 17.39 1.22 -5.85
C ASP A 146 16.15 1.74 -6.59
N ASP A 147 15.63 2.88 -6.13
CA ASP A 147 14.43 3.54 -6.67
C ASP A 147 13.17 2.64 -6.75
N GLY A 148 13.13 1.57 -5.94
CA GLY A 148 12.07 0.57 -5.93
C GLY A 148 12.14 -0.45 -7.07
N ARG A 149 13.27 -0.55 -7.79
CA ARG A 149 13.46 -1.60 -8.80
C ARG A 149 13.19 -2.98 -8.24
N TRP A 150 12.88 -3.89 -9.16
CA TRP A 150 12.58 -5.26 -8.81
C TRP A 150 13.85 -6.10 -8.82
N SER A 151 13.94 -7.03 -7.89
CA SER A 151 15.02 -8.04 -7.83
C SER A 151 14.37 -9.35 -7.50
N ASP A 152 14.75 -10.40 -8.20
CA ASP A 152 14.51 -11.77 -7.78
C ASP A 152 15.41 -12.11 -6.57
N VAL A 153 14.88 -12.94 -5.67
CA VAL A 153 15.55 -13.44 -4.47
C VAL A 153 14.96 -14.82 -4.09
N PRO A 154 15.61 -15.60 -3.22
CA PRO A 154 15.06 -16.87 -2.73
C PRO A 154 13.72 -16.68 -2.01
N CYS A 155 12.70 -17.43 -2.44
CA CYS A 155 11.34 -17.35 -1.91
C CYS A 155 11.19 -17.63 -0.39
N ASN A 156 12.20 -18.23 0.24
CA ASN A 156 12.20 -18.60 1.66
C ASN A 156 12.58 -17.43 2.60
N TYR A 157 12.97 -16.27 2.06
CA TYR A 157 13.23 -15.07 2.87
C TYR A 157 11.98 -14.58 3.59
N HIS A 158 12.16 -14.01 4.78
CA HIS A 158 11.05 -13.47 5.58
C HIS A 158 11.01 -11.95 5.46
N LEU A 159 10.22 -11.46 4.50
CA LEU A 159 10.16 -10.05 4.13
C LEU A 159 8.77 -9.47 4.39
N SER A 160 8.70 -8.15 4.53
CA SER A 160 7.42 -7.45 4.57
C SER A 160 6.74 -7.53 3.20
N TYR A 161 5.43 -7.33 3.17
CA TYR A 161 4.67 -7.48 1.95
C TYR A 161 3.45 -6.57 1.92
N THR A 162 3.00 -6.27 0.71
CA THR A 162 1.78 -5.49 0.47
C THR A 162 0.82 -6.34 -0.33
N CYS A 163 -0.41 -6.45 0.16
CA CYS A 163 -1.47 -7.11 -0.56
C CYS A 163 -2.28 -6.10 -1.38
N LYS A 164 -2.79 -6.53 -2.52
CA LYS A 164 -3.66 -5.79 -3.42
C LYS A 164 -4.95 -6.57 -3.63
N LYS A 165 -6.09 -5.96 -3.29
CA LYS A 165 -7.40 -6.47 -3.72
C LYS A 165 -7.56 -6.21 -5.20
N GLY A 166 -7.94 -7.24 -5.96
CA GLY A 166 -8.45 -7.02 -7.29
C GLY A 166 -9.62 -6.04 -7.21
N THR A 167 -9.62 -5.01 -8.06
CA THR A 167 -10.91 -4.44 -8.44
C THR A 167 -11.64 -5.58 -9.11
N CYS A 168 -12.70 -6.09 -8.49
CA CYS A 168 -13.61 -7.00 -9.17
C CYS A 168 -14.07 -6.25 -10.44
N GLY A 169 -13.38 -6.51 -11.55
CA GLY A 169 -13.96 -6.29 -12.85
C GLY A 169 -15.12 -7.26 -12.91
N TYR A 170 -16.28 -6.75 -13.27
CA TYR A 170 -17.23 -7.49 -14.09
C TYR A 170 -16.45 -8.20 -15.22
N TYR A 171 -15.87 -9.37 -14.94
CA TYR A 171 -15.59 -10.33 -15.99
C TYR A 171 -16.98 -10.82 -16.38
N ASN A 172 -17.49 -10.29 -17.49
CA ASN A 172 -18.70 -10.80 -18.11
C ASN A 172 -18.57 -12.31 -18.21
N GLN A 173 -19.41 -13.02 -17.45
CA GLN A 173 -19.75 -14.39 -17.74
C GLN A 173 -20.53 -14.34 -19.07
N ASN A 174 -19.83 -14.61 -20.18
CA ASN A 174 -20.44 -14.97 -21.45
C ASN A 174 -19.98 -16.37 -21.81
#